data_AF-A0A819X4J0-F1
#
_entry.id   AF-A0A819X4J0-F1
#
_cell.length_a   1.000
_cell.length_b   1.000
_cell.length_c   1.000
_cell.angle_alpha   90.00
_cell.angle_beta   90.00
_cell.angle_gamma   90.00
#
_symmetry.space_group_name_H-M   'P 1'
#
loop_
_entity.id
_entity.type
_entity.pdbx_description
1 polymer ?
#
loop_
_entity_poly.entity_id
_entity_poly.type
_entity_poly.pdbx_seq_one_letter_code
_entity_poly.pdbx_strand_id
1 'polypeptide(L)'
;MFTYLIFASFVFYNSLVIETALVEYDFIVRTIPSNPDGYPRPVIIMHNANSSWDVNRPFPGPLIRAKLGDTLRIRITNMLRDQATSIHFHGLHMFKNPWADGTEHITQCPIAPHQTFIYEFEVTQTGTFWYHSHNAQQYADGLVGPIIFDHDPIEQRYNYRTNDYVIMLQEWYHETWSDLMTAYQGPHGAYPGSIPIYPWPPTSFLINGHGQFNCRTSDCNENATWRDECGTEYPVQCVPLRSPFLGPCKQNAHPIDEFICPSGKQIRLR
;
A
#
# COMPACT_ATOMS: atom_id res chain seq x y z
N MET A 1 58.44 -45.72 -22.31
CA MET A 1 56.97 -45.85 -22.20
C MET A 1 56.53 -44.97 -21.04
N PHE A 2 56.21 -43.70 -21.31
CA PHE A 2 55.77 -42.74 -20.30
C PHE A 2 54.26 -42.53 -20.44
N THR A 3 53.51 -42.97 -19.44
CA THR A 3 52.05 -42.86 -19.40
C THR A 3 51.71 -41.56 -18.67
N TYR A 4 51.12 -40.58 -19.38
CA TYR A 4 50.58 -39.37 -18.78
C TYR A 4 49.15 -39.65 -18.31
N LEU A 5 48.89 -39.53 -17.00
CA LEU A 5 47.56 -39.51 -16.41
C LEU A 5 47.03 -38.06 -16.47
N ILE A 6 46.03 -37.81 -17.29
CA ILE A 6 45.30 -36.53 -17.32
C ILE A 6 44.21 -36.61 -16.24
N PHE A 7 44.35 -35.81 -15.18
CA PHE A 7 43.27 -35.56 -14.23
C PHE A 7 42.26 -34.60 -14.87
N ALA A 8 41.08 -35.10 -15.23
CA ALA A 8 39.95 -34.26 -15.63
C ALA A 8 39.28 -33.71 -14.37
N SER A 9 39.56 -32.46 -14.03
CA SER A 9 38.86 -31.72 -12.98
C SER A 9 37.45 -31.39 -13.48
N PHE A 10 36.44 -32.13 -13.03
CA PHE A 10 35.05 -31.73 -13.21
C PHE A 10 34.75 -30.53 -12.31
N VAL A 11 34.78 -29.33 -12.90
CA VAL A 11 34.24 -28.12 -12.27
C VAL A 11 32.72 -28.25 -12.30
N PHE A 12 32.12 -28.63 -11.18
CA PHE A 12 30.68 -28.54 -10.98
C PHE A 12 30.32 -27.05 -10.89
N TYR A 13 29.88 -26.46 -12.00
CA TYR A 13 29.12 -25.22 -11.96
C TYR A 13 27.80 -25.53 -11.26
N ASN A 14 27.67 -25.12 -10.00
CA ASN A 14 26.38 -24.97 -9.36
C ASN A 14 25.67 -23.81 -10.06
N SER A 15 25.01 -24.09 -11.18
CA SER A 15 24.07 -23.17 -11.78
C SER A 15 22.96 -22.95 -10.75
N LEU A 16 22.89 -21.77 -10.15
CA LEU A 16 21.69 -21.31 -9.46
C LEU A 16 20.57 -21.34 -10.49
N VAL A 17 19.74 -22.37 -10.45
CA VAL A 17 18.48 -22.39 -11.18
C VAL A 17 17.62 -21.34 -10.50
N ILE A 18 17.54 -20.15 -11.08
CA ILE A 18 16.54 -19.17 -10.68
C ILE A 18 15.22 -19.76 -11.16
N GLU A 19 14.47 -20.35 -10.23
CA GLU A 19 13.12 -20.81 -10.48
C GLU A 19 12.25 -19.55 -10.64
N THR A 20 12.09 -19.12 -11.90
CA THR A 20 11.24 -17.99 -12.28
C THR A 20 9.79 -18.42 -12.23
N ALA A 21 8.96 -17.78 -11.40
CA ALA A 21 7.53 -18.04 -11.38
C ALA A 21 6.73 -16.88 -12.00
N LEU A 22 5.55 -17.21 -12.53
CA LEU A 22 4.52 -16.21 -12.78
C LEU A 22 3.74 -16.00 -11.48
N VAL A 23 3.75 -14.79 -10.95
CA VAL A 23 3.04 -14.40 -9.74
C VAL A 23 1.88 -13.48 -10.12
N GLU A 24 0.65 -13.93 -9.89
CA GLU A 24 -0.55 -13.23 -10.33
C GLU A 24 -1.31 -12.61 -9.16
N TYR A 25 -1.74 -11.36 -9.36
CA TYR A 25 -2.64 -10.64 -8.46
C TYR A 25 -3.86 -10.15 -9.23
N ASP A 26 -5.03 -10.22 -8.61
CA ASP A 26 -6.28 -9.68 -9.15
C ASP A 26 -6.91 -8.73 -8.14
N PHE A 27 -6.90 -7.45 -8.49
CA PHE A 27 -7.29 -6.35 -7.62
C PHE A 27 -8.45 -5.54 -8.18
N ILE A 28 -9.29 -5.10 -7.26
CA ILE A 28 -10.38 -4.18 -7.52
C ILE A 28 -10.11 -2.87 -6.78
N VAL A 29 -10.20 -1.77 -7.50
CA VAL A 29 -10.15 -0.40 -6.94
C VAL A 29 -11.57 0.11 -6.76
N ARG A 30 -11.91 0.62 -5.58
CA ARG A 30 -13.23 1.20 -5.31
C ARG A 30 -13.18 2.19 -4.15
N THR A 31 -14.19 3.03 -4.06
CA THR A 31 -14.41 3.88 -2.90
C THR A 31 -15.25 3.13 -1.87
N ILE A 32 -14.79 3.14 -0.62
CA ILE A 32 -15.56 2.66 0.53
C ILE A 32 -15.63 3.75 1.61
N PRO A 33 -16.68 3.77 2.43
CA PRO A 33 -16.61 4.50 3.69
C PRO A 33 -15.56 3.85 4.60
N SER A 34 -14.69 4.66 5.20
CA SER A 34 -13.74 4.21 6.21
C SER A 34 -13.43 5.34 7.18
N ASN A 35 -12.76 5.04 8.27
CA ASN A 35 -12.38 6.04 9.26
C ASN A 35 -11.04 5.71 9.95
N PRO A 36 -9.92 5.78 9.20
CA PRO A 36 -8.58 5.36 9.66
C PRO A 36 -8.11 5.98 10.98
N ASP A 37 -8.50 7.21 11.26
CA ASP A 37 -8.14 7.97 12.47
C ASP A 37 -9.33 8.26 13.40
N GLY A 38 -10.48 7.62 13.14
CA GLY A 38 -11.74 7.85 13.84
C GLY A 38 -12.67 8.83 13.14
N TYR A 39 -12.21 9.61 12.16
CA TYR A 39 -13.08 10.50 11.37
C TYR A 39 -13.61 9.79 10.12
N PRO A 40 -14.93 9.67 9.94
CA PRO A 40 -15.49 9.00 8.79
C PRO A 40 -15.38 9.83 7.52
N ARG A 41 -14.82 9.23 6.48
CA ARG A 41 -14.75 9.79 5.12
C ARG A 41 -14.72 8.70 4.05
N PRO A 42 -15.05 9.02 2.79
CA PRO A 42 -14.76 8.13 1.68
C PRO A 42 -13.24 7.90 1.54
N VAL A 43 -12.87 6.65 1.32
CA VAL A 43 -11.48 6.18 1.12
C VAL A 43 -11.44 5.32 -0.12
N ILE A 44 -10.50 5.59 -1.01
CA ILE A 44 -10.23 4.77 -2.17
C ILE A 44 -9.32 3.63 -1.73
N ILE A 45 -9.82 2.40 -1.86
CA ILE A 45 -9.06 1.19 -1.51
C ILE A 45 -8.78 0.35 -2.75
N MET A 46 -7.74 -0.46 -2.65
CA MET A 46 -7.48 -1.58 -3.55
C MET A 46 -7.57 -2.86 -2.74
N HIS A 47 -8.33 -3.86 -3.20
CA HIS A 47 -8.50 -5.14 -2.49
C HIS A 47 -8.48 -6.33 -3.45
N ASN A 48 -8.26 -7.55 -2.93
CA ASN A 48 -8.30 -8.76 -3.76
C ASN A 48 -9.72 -8.97 -4.31
N ALA A 49 -9.82 -9.30 -5.60
CA ALA A 49 -11.11 -9.51 -6.28
C ALA A 49 -11.95 -10.62 -5.64
N ASN A 50 -11.29 -11.64 -5.08
CA ASN A 50 -11.93 -12.80 -4.44
C ASN A 50 -12.23 -12.61 -2.94
N SER A 51 -11.87 -11.46 -2.36
CA SER A 51 -12.18 -11.14 -0.96
C SER A 51 -13.35 -10.16 -0.88
N SER A 52 -14.28 -10.39 0.05
CA SER A 52 -15.27 -9.36 0.38
C SER A 52 -14.55 -8.16 1.00
N TRP A 53 -14.83 -6.96 0.49
CA TRP A 53 -14.33 -5.71 1.05
C TRP A 53 -14.89 -5.45 2.47
N ASP A 54 -16.05 -6.04 2.81
CA ASP A 54 -16.65 -6.00 4.15
C ASP A 54 -15.79 -6.74 5.19
N VAL A 55 -15.03 -7.74 4.74
CA VAL A 55 -14.19 -8.57 5.59
C VAL A 55 -12.77 -8.01 5.51
N ASN A 56 -12.45 -7.14 6.48
CA ASN A 56 -11.12 -6.56 6.76
C ASN A 56 -10.76 -5.21 6.13
N ARG A 57 -11.64 -4.53 5.37
CA ARG A 57 -11.45 -3.17 4.80
C ARG A 57 -9.96 -2.80 4.57
N PRO A 58 -9.25 -3.49 3.66
CA PRO A 58 -7.79 -3.44 3.61
C PRO A 58 -7.33 -2.04 3.21
N PHE A 59 -6.91 -1.28 4.21
CA PHE A 59 -6.25 -0.01 4.06
C PHE A 59 -5.07 0.03 5.05
N PRO A 60 -3.82 0.14 4.58
CA PRO A 60 -3.37 0.21 3.19
C PRO A 60 -3.74 -1.04 2.37
N GLY A 61 -3.60 -0.96 1.05
CA GLY A 61 -3.91 -2.05 0.14
C GLY A 61 -3.04 -3.31 0.39
N PRO A 62 -3.42 -4.46 -0.20
CA PRO A 62 -2.71 -5.73 -0.05
C PRO A 62 -1.21 -5.64 -0.36
N LEU A 63 -0.39 -6.40 0.38
CA LEU A 63 1.02 -6.58 0.07
C LEU A 63 1.20 -7.31 -1.26
N ILE A 64 1.96 -6.71 -2.18
CA ILE A 64 2.50 -7.40 -3.35
C ILE A 64 3.86 -7.98 -2.98
N ARG A 65 3.98 -9.30 -2.99
CA ARG A 65 5.23 -10.01 -2.70
C ARG A 65 5.66 -10.85 -3.90
N ALA A 66 6.94 -10.78 -4.26
CA ALA A 66 7.53 -11.53 -5.37
C ALA A 66 9.03 -11.76 -5.11
N LYS A 67 9.68 -12.59 -5.91
CA LYS A 67 11.12 -12.84 -5.84
C LYS A 67 11.84 -12.28 -7.05
N LEU A 68 13.13 -11.99 -6.90
CA LEU A 68 13.99 -11.65 -8.03
C LEU A 68 13.90 -12.73 -9.13
N GLY A 69 13.61 -12.30 -10.36
CA GLY A 69 13.42 -13.17 -11.53
C GLY A 69 11.99 -13.63 -11.77
N ASP A 70 11.05 -13.39 -10.85
CA ASP A 70 9.64 -13.66 -11.11
C ASP A 70 9.09 -12.70 -12.17
N THR A 71 8.06 -13.14 -12.89
CA THR A 71 7.21 -12.24 -13.68
C THR A 71 5.96 -11.94 -12.86
N LEU A 72 5.73 -10.66 -12.57
CA LEU A 72 4.49 -10.22 -11.94
C LEU A 72 3.45 -9.93 -13.00
N ARG A 73 2.23 -10.42 -12.79
CA ARG A 73 1.04 -10.01 -13.55
C ARG A 73 -0.03 -9.52 -12.58
N ILE A 74 -0.35 -8.24 -12.66
CA ILE A 74 -1.28 -7.58 -11.75
C ILE A 74 -2.45 -7.06 -12.58
N ARG A 75 -3.60 -7.71 -12.41
CA ARG A 75 -4.87 -7.30 -13.01
C ARG A 75 -5.54 -6.29 -12.08
N ILE A 76 -5.92 -5.13 -12.62
CA ILE A 76 -6.55 -4.06 -11.84
C ILE A 76 -7.83 -3.65 -12.54
N THR A 77 -8.95 -3.88 -11.86
CA THR A 77 -10.29 -3.45 -12.31
C THR A 77 -10.70 -2.18 -11.58
N ASN A 78 -10.95 -1.12 -12.33
CA ASN A 78 -11.45 0.13 -11.79
C ASN A 78 -12.97 0.04 -11.55
N MET A 79 -13.40 0.04 -10.29
CA MET A 79 -14.80 0.09 -9.88
C MET A 79 -15.16 1.41 -9.17
N LEU A 80 -14.38 2.46 -9.39
CA LEU A 80 -14.77 3.84 -9.05
C LEU A 80 -15.94 4.26 -9.93
N ARG A 81 -16.82 5.10 -9.39
CA ARG A 81 -18.08 5.50 -10.05
C ARG A 81 -17.85 6.32 -11.32
N ASP A 82 -17.01 7.33 -11.23
CA ASP A 82 -16.83 8.38 -12.24
C ASP A 82 -15.37 8.82 -12.40
N GLN A 83 -14.45 8.21 -11.67
CA GLN A 83 -13.03 8.53 -11.71
C GLN A 83 -12.25 7.47 -12.46
N ALA A 84 -11.34 7.90 -13.33
CA ALA A 84 -10.31 7.01 -13.85
C ALA A 84 -9.26 6.72 -12.76
N THR A 85 -8.39 5.75 -12.98
CA THR A 85 -7.28 5.46 -12.04
C THR A 85 -6.07 4.93 -12.78
N SER A 86 -4.91 4.91 -12.15
CA SER A 86 -3.70 4.22 -12.62
C SER A 86 -2.83 3.87 -11.43
N ILE A 87 -2.08 2.76 -11.49
CA ILE A 87 -1.24 2.32 -10.37
C ILE A 87 0.23 2.41 -10.77
N HIS A 88 0.98 3.25 -10.05
CA HIS A 88 2.43 3.35 -10.18
C HIS A 88 3.11 2.50 -9.12
N PHE A 89 4.15 1.76 -9.52
CA PHE A 89 4.94 0.92 -8.62
C PHE A 89 6.24 1.66 -8.28
N HIS A 90 6.18 2.42 -7.20
CA HIS A 90 7.18 3.41 -6.82
C HIS A 90 8.54 2.77 -6.54
N GLY A 91 9.57 3.28 -7.20
CA GLY A 91 10.95 2.84 -7.06
C GLY A 91 11.33 1.66 -7.97
N LEU A 92 10.39 1.09 -8.74
CA LEU A 92 10.71 0.06 -9.72
C LEU A 92 11.24 0.67 -11.01
N HIS A 93 12.35 0.14 -11.54
CA HIS A 93 12.95 0.66 -12.77
C HIS A 93 12.14 0.42 -14.05
N MET A 94 11.17 -0.50 -14.01
CA MET A 94 10.37 -0.92 -15.18
C MET A 94 11.23 -1.30 -16.40
N PHE A 95 12.38 -1.94 -16.14
CA PHE A 95 13.33 -2.29 -17.19
C PHE A 95 12.66 -3.14 -18.27
N LYS A 96 12.76 -2.69 -19.53
CA LYS A 96 12.10 -3.28 -20.72
C LYS A 96 10.56 -3.25 -20.71
N ASN A 97 9.92 -2.76 -19.65
CA ASN A 97 8.47 -2.71 -19.50
C ASN A 97 7.97 -1.30 -19.14
N PRO A 98 8.38 -0.23 -19.85
CA PRO A 98 8.05 1.15 -19.47
C PRO A 98 6.53 1.44 -19.52
N TRP A 99 5.78 0.67 -20.31
CA TRP A 99 4.32 0.77 -20.42
C TRP A 99 3.59 0.31 -19.15
N ALA A 100 4.27 -0.42 -18.25
CA ALA A 100 3.73 -0.89 -16.98
C ALA A 100 4.04 0.05 -15.80
N ASP A 101 4.62 1.22 -16.06
CA ASP A 101 5.02 2.18 -15.03
C ASP A 101 3.82 2.82 -14.30
N GLY A 102 2.64 2.92 -14.92
CA GLY A 102 1.45 3.44 -14.22
C GLY A 102 1.25 4.94 -14.26
N THR A 103 2.18 5.70 -14.83
CA THR A 103 2.12 7.15 -14.91
C THR A 103 1.17 7.61 -16.03
N GLU A 104 0.04 8.21 -15.64
CA GLU A 104 -0.97 8.66 -16.59
C GLU A 104 -0.43 9.72 -17.57
N HIS A 105 -0.87 9.64 -18.82
CA HIS A 105 -0.49 10.56 -19.91
C HIS A 105 1.02 10.59 -20.23
N ILE A 106 1.81 9.70 -19.62
CA ILE A 106 3.23 9.50 -19.91
C ILE A 106 3.46 8.09 -20.45
N THR A 107 3.09 7.07 -19.68
CA THR A 107 3.32 5.67 -20.04
C THR A 107 2.05 4.93 -20.45
N GLN A 108 0.89 5.41 -19.99
CA GLN A 108 -0.40 4.84 -20.34
C GLN A 108 -1.54 5.87 -20.30
N CYS A 109 -2.66 5.53 -20.94
CA CYS A 109 -3.94 6.18 -20.64
C CYS A 109 -4.47 5.71 -19.27
N PRO A 110 -5.25 6.54 -18.55
CA PRO A 110 -5.93 6.13 -17.33
C PRO A 110 -6.87 4.94 -17.55
N ILE A 111 -6.99 4.07 -16.55
CA ILE A 111 -7.96 2.98 -16.51
C ILE A 111 -9.34 3.60 -16.26
N ALA A 112 -10.17 3.67 -17.30
CA ALA A 112 -11.51 4.24 -17.19
C ALA A 112 -12.42 3.43 -16.22
N PRO A 113 -13.50 4.03 -15.70
CA PRO A 113 -14.47 3.32 -14.88
C PRO A 113 -14.95 2.02 -15.54
N HIS A 114 -15.03 0.96 -14.73
CA HIS A 114 -15.39 -0.41 -15.14
C HIS A 114 -14.44 -1.09 -16.13
N GLN A 115 -13.28 -0.49 -16.43
CA GLN A 115 -12.26 -1.10 -17.26
C GLN A 115 -11.22 -1.83 -16.41
N THR A 116 -10.53 -2.77 -17.05
CA THR A 116 -9.44 -3.54 -16.45
C THR A 116 -8.16 -3.32 -17.22
N PHE A 117 -7.06 -3.13 -16.51
CA PHE A 117 -5.71 -3.08 -17.08
C PHE A 117 -4.84 -4.16 -16.44
N ILE A 118 -3.88 -4.67 -17.21
CA ILE A 118 -2.95 -5.70 -16.74
C ILE A 118 -1.55 -5.11 -16.79
N TYR A 119 -0.93 -4.97 -15.63
CA TYR A 119 0.48 -4.67 -15.49
C TYR A 119 1.27 -5.98 -15.50
N GLU A 120 2.18 -6.17 -16.44
CA GLU A 120 3.03 -7.36 -16.50
C GLU A 120 4.48 -6.96 -16.70
N PHE A 121 5.35 -7.36 -15.78
CA PHE A 121 6.79 -7.03 -15.83
C PHE A 121 7.64 -8.02 -15.04
N GLU A 122 8.91 -8.11 -15.42
CA GLU A 122 9.92 -8.93 -14.73
C GLU A 122 10.45 -8.19 -13.49
N VAL A 123 10.55 -8.92 -12.38
CA VAL A 123 11.15 -8.44 -11.14
C VAL A 123 12.67 -8.48 -11.26
N THR A 124 13.27 -7.30 -11.48
CA THR A 124 14.72 -7.13 -11.73
C THR A 124 15.49 -6.55 -10.55
N GLN A 125 14.81 -6.28 -9.43
CA GLN A 125 15.38 -5.67 -8.23
C GLN A 125 14.75 -6.25 -6.97
N THR A 126 15.44 -6.11 -5.83
CA THR A 126 14.99 -6.58 -4.51
C THR A 126 14.91 -5.40 -3.54
N GLY A 127 14.07 -5.51 -2.52
CA GLY A 127 13.91 -4.45 -1.52
C GLY A 127 12.47 -4.24 -1.06
N THR A 128 12.29 -3.16 -0.29
CA THR A 128 10.99 -2.63 0.10
C THR A 128 10.61 -1.50 -0.84
N PHE A 129 9.44 -1.62 -1.46
CA PHE A 129 8.84 -0.62 -2.35
C PHE A 129 7.37 -0.42 -1.94
N TRP A 130 6.64 0.36 -2.73
CA TRP A 130 5.22 0.59 -2.53
C TRP A 130 4.57 0.89 -3.87
N TYR A 131 3.26 0.69 -3.95
CA TYR A 131 2.47 1.18 -5.07
C TYR A 131 1.53 2.27 -4.58
N HIS A 132 1.14 3.15 -5.49
CA HIS A 132 0.13 4.16 -5.23
C HIS A 132 -0.60 4.54 -6.51
N SER A 133 -1.77 5.18 -6.38
CA SER A 133 -2.41 5.79 -7.54
C SER A 133 -1.53 6.88 -8.11
N HIS A 134 -1.39 6.91 -9.42
CA HIS A 134 -0.74 8.00 -10.16
C HIS A 134 -1.73 8.74 -11.06
N ASN A 135 -3.02 8.68 -10.70
CA ASN A 135 -4.07 9.51 -11.26
C ASN A 135 -4.44 10.62 -10.27
N ALA A 136 -4.25 11.87 -10.69
CA ALA A 136 -4.46 13.05 -9.85
C ALA A 136 -3.82 12.91 -8.45
N GLN A 137 -4.59 13.12 -7.38
CA GLN A 137 -4.14 12.99 -5.99
C GLN A 137 -4.86 11.83 -5.26
N GLN A 138 -5.34 10.81 -5.99
CA GLN A 138 -6.07 9.67 -5.42
C GLN A 138 -5.30 8.90 -4.32
N TYR A 139 -3.96 8.94 -4.34
CA TYR A 139 -3.16 8.31 -3.29
C TYR A 139 -3.40 8.94 -1.90
N ALA A 140 -3.69 10.25 -1.85
CA ALA A 140 -4.04 10.96 -0.61
C ALA A 140 -5.37 10.46 -0.03
N ASP A 141 -6.25 9.93 -0.88
CA ASP A 141 -7.53 9.34 -0.51
C ASP A 141 -7.43 7.83 -0.18
N GLY A 142 -6.21 7.28 -0.14
CA GLY A 142 -5.94 5.97 0.42
C GLY A 142 -5.48 4.90 -0.56
N LEU A 143 -5.37 5.21 -1.85
CA LEU A 143 -4.89 4.24 -2.83
C LEU A 143 -3.36 4.12 -2.79
N VAL A 144 -2.89 3.38 -1.78
CA VAL A 144 -1.48 3.06 -1.51
C VAL A 144 -1.35 1.64 -0.96
N GLY A 145 -0.20 1.00 -1.13
CA GLY A 145 0.11 -0.25 -0.44
C GLY A 145 1.54 -0.73 -0.66
N PRO A 146 2.00 -1.71 0.13
CA PRO A 146 3.40 -2.10 0.16
C PRO A 146 3.76 -3.12 -0.93
N ILE A 147 5.03 -3.12 -1.31
CA ILE A 147 5.64 -4.11 -2.19
C ILE A 147 6.91 -4.63 -1.51
N ILE A 148 7.09 -5.95 -1.48
CA ILE A 148 8.31 -6.59 -0.98
C ILE A 148 8.84 -7.54 -2.05
N PHE A 149 10.04 -7.26 -2.56
CA PHE A 149 10.74 -8.15 -3.48
C PHE A 149 11.89 -8.88 -2.75
N ASP A 150 11.69 -10.18 -2.57
CA ASP A 150 12.55 -11.11 -1.84
C ASP A 150 13.76 -11.57 -2.66
N HIS A 151 14.61 -12.36 -2.01
CA HIS A 151 15.92 -12.82 -2.48
C HIS A 151 16.96 -11.69 -2.58
N ASP A 152 16.95 -10.81 -1.58
CA ASP A 152 18.06 -9.89 -1.36
C ASP A 152 19.35 -10.71 -1.12
N PRO A 153 20.38 -10.59 -1.97
CA PRO A 153 21.66 -11.29 -1.79
C PRO A 153 22.30 -11.01 -0.41
N ILE A 154 21.94 -9.90 0.22
CA ILE A 154 22.35 -9.52 1.57
C ILE A 154 21.68 -10.41 2.62
N GLU A 155 20.41 -10.79 2.47
CA GLU A 155 19.71 -11.65 3.44
C GLU A 155 20.34 -13.04 3.55
N GLN A 156 20.73 -13.62 2.42
CA GLN A 156 21.44 -14.90 2.39
C GLN A 156 22.80 -14.80 3.12
N ARG A 157 23.44 -13.62 3.09
CA ARG A 157 24.74 -13.37 3.71
C ARG A 157 24.66 -13.16 5.22
N TYR A 158 23.58 -12.59 5.73
CA TYR A 158 23.44 -12.24 7.15
C TYR A 158 22.50 -13.17 7.95
N ASN A 159 21.87 -14.17 7.31
CA ASN A 159 21.03 -15.19 7.94
C ASN A 159 20.03 -14.61 8.95
N TYR A 160 19.37 -13.52 8.55
CA TYR A 160 18.27 -12.95 9.32
C TYR A 160 17.14 -13.98 9.33
N ARG A 161 17.01 -14.75 10.42
CA ARG A 161 15.84 -15.58 10.71
C ARG A 161 14.70 -14.66 11.18
N THR A 162 14.23 -13.75 10.35
CA THR A 162 13.31 -12.71 10.80
C THR A 162 11.92 -12.89 10.25
N ASN A 163 10.94 -12.79 11.15
CA ASN A 163 9.60 -12.40 10.76
C ASN A 163 9.69 -10.92 10.35
N ASP A 164 9.32 -10.61 9.11
CA ASP A 164 9.32 -9.25 8.59
C ASP A 164 8.01 -8.55 8.95
N TYR A 165 8.11 -7.32 9.43
CA TYR A 165 6.96 -6.46 9.72
C TYR A 165 7.02 -5.24 8.82
N VAL A 166 6.01 -5.05 8.00
CA VAL A 166 5.90 -3.93 7.06
C VAL A 166 5.25 -2.74 7.77
N ILE A 167 5.88 -1.57 7.69
CA ILE A 167 5.36 -0.31 8.22
C ILE A 167 5.16 0.70 7.09
N MET A 168 3.91 1.08 6.87
CA MET A 168 3.51 2.19 6.01
C MET A 168 3.19 3.40 6.90
N LEU A 169 3.80 4.55 6.56
CA LEU A 169 3.51 5.84 7.19
C LEU A 169 2.79 6.72 6.19
N GLN A 170 1.71 7.37 6.63
CA GLN A 170 0.89 8.21 5.75
C GLN A 170 0.38 9.44 6.49
N GLU A 171 0.41 10.59 5.83
CA GLU A 171 -0.36 11.77 6.24
C GLU A 171 -1.83 11.59 5.91
N TRP A 172 -2.72 12.11 6.76
CA TRP A 172 -4.15 11.96 6.58
C TRP A 172 -4.89 13.27 6.67
N TYR A 173 -5.83 13.45 5.75
CA TYR A 173 -6.69 14.63 5.62
C TYR A 173 -8.14 14.20 5.81
N HIS A 174 -9.04 15.10 6.17
CA HIS A 174 -10.46 14.77 6.34
C HIS A 174 -11.28 15.09 5.09
N GLU A 175 -10.83 16.07 4.34
CA GLU A 175 -11.31 16.43 3.02
C GLU A 175 -10.77 15.45 1.95
N THR A 176 -11.55 15.23 0.90
CA THR A 176 -11.12 14.42 -0.25
C THR A 176 -10.05 15.15 -1.05
N TRP A 177 -9.25 14.41 -1.83
CA TRP A 177 -8.24 15.02 -2.69
C TRP A 177 -8.86 16.08 -3.61
N SER A 178 -10.07 15.84 -4.11
CA SER A 178 -10.79 16.79 -4.97
C SER A 178 -11.20 18.06 -4.23
N ASP A 179 -11.61 17.97 -2.98
CA ASP A 179 -11.95 19.13 -2.16
C ASP A 179 -10.70 19.95 -1.83
N LEU A 180 -9.62 19.27 -1.45
CA LEU A 180 -8.31 19.89 -1.19
C LEU A 180 -7.79 20.61 -2.43
N MET A 181 -7.87 19.98 -3.60
CA MET A 181 -7.45 20.61 -4.86
C MET A 181 -8.37 21.76 -5.26
N THR A 182 -9.67 21.65 -5.01
CA THR A 182 -10.62 22.75 -5.27
C THR A 182 -10.34 23.95 -4.36
N ALA A 183 -10.03 23.74 -3.09
CA ALA A 183 -9.65 24.81 -2.18
C ALA A 183 -8.30 25.45 -2.58
N TYR A 184 -7.33 24.62 -2.97
CA TYR A 184 -6.00 25.07 -3.37
C TYR A 184 -6.01 25.85 -4.69
N GLN A 185 -6.71 25.34 -5.71
CA GLN A 185 -6.78 25.91 -7.06
C GLN A 185 -7.97 26.86 -7.26
N GLY A 186 -8.82 27.02 -6.25
CA GLY A 186 -10.05 27.79 -6.32
C GLY A 186 -9.81 29.29 -6.58
N PRO A 187 -10.88 30.10 -6.67
CA PRO A 187 -10.78 31.52 -7.00
C PRO A 187 -9.78 32.26 -6.12
N HIS A 188 -9.68 31.89 -4.84
CA HIS A 188 -8.72 32.46 -3.91
C HIS A 188 -7.25 32.18 -4.27
N GLY A 189 -6.92 31.09 -4.97
CA GLY A 189 -5.57 30.86 -5.51
C GLY A 189 -5.31 31.54 -6.86
N ALA A 190 -6.37 31.94 -7.57
CA ALA A 190 -6.29 32.55 -8.90
C ALA A 190 -6.23 34.09 -8.90
N TYR A 191 -6.52 34.75 -7.76
CA TYR A 191 -6.40 36.20 -7.64
C TYR A 191 -4.92 36.63 -7.50
N PRO A 192 -4.46 37.65 -8.25
CA PRO A 192 -3.12 38.19 -8.05
C PRO A 192 -2.95 38.75 -6.63
N GLY A 193 -2.02 38.18 -5.86
CA GLY A 193 -1.65 38.64 -4.52
C GLY A 193 -2.33 37.92 -3.36
N SER A 194 -3.21 36.94 -3.62
CA SER A 194 -3.72 36.04 -2.58
C SER A 194 -2.78 34.85 -2.37
N ILE A 195 -2.82 34.31 -1.15
CA ILE A 195 -2.07 33.11 -0.77
C ILE A 195 -3.02 31.92 -0.97
N PRO A 196 -2.66 30.91 -1.77
CA PRO A 196 -3.47 29.69 -1.89
C PRO A 196 -3.74 29.09 -0.52
N ILE A 197 -4.94 28.52 -0.34
CA ILE A 197 -5.24 27.75 0.87
C ILE A 197 -4.44 26.45 0.75
N TYR A 198 -3.28 26.43 1.40
CA TYR A 198 -2.48 25.22 1.47
C TYR A 198 -3.19 24.20 2.35
N PRO A 199 -3.30 22.95 1.92
CA PRO A 199 -3.94 21.90 2.70
C PRO A 199 -3.13 21.48 3.95
N TRP A 200 -2.13 22.26 4.37
CA TRP A 200 -1.23 21.93 5.47
C TRP A 200 -1.57 22.73 6.74
N PRO A 201 -1.44 22.14 7.94
CA PRO A 201 -0.96 20.78 8.25
C PRO A 201 -2.00 19.67 7.99
N PRO A 202 -1.56 18.41 7.79
CA PRO A 202 -2.47 17.28 7.76
C PRO A 202 -3.23 17.16 9.07
N THR A 203 -4.43 16.60 8.99
CA THR A 203 -5.33 16.46 10.13
C THR A 203 -4.83 15.42 11.14
N SER A 204 -4.22 14.34 10.65
CA SER A 204 -3.58 13.31 11.46
C SER A 204 -2.49 12.55 10.68
N PHE A 205 -1.86 11.56 11.33
CA PHE A 205 -0.93 10.63 10.70
C PHE A 205 -1.38 9.20 10.97
N LEU A 206 -1.09 8.32 10.01
CA LEU A 206 -1.42 6.90 10.07
C LEU A 206 -0.15 6.05 10.09
N ILE A 207 -0.20 5.00 10.90
CA ILE A 207 0.74 3.88 10.89
C ILE A 207 -0.05 2.65 10.46
N ASN A 208 0.28 2.07 9.30
CA ASN A 208 -0.45 0.94 8.71
C ASN A 208 -1.96 1.18 8.64
N GLY A 209 -2.39 2.38 8.24
CA GLY A 209 -3.81 2.71 8.05
C GLY A 209 -4.58 3.00 9.34
N HIS A 210 -3.87 3.13 10.46
CA HIS A 210 -4.46 3.46 11.75
C HIS A 210 -3.86 4.75 12.31
N GLY A 211 -4.72 5.64 12.81
CA GLY A 211 -4.34 6.92 13.38
C GLY A 211 -5.23 7.32 14.53
N GLN A 212 -5.05 8.55 15.02
CA GLN A 212 -5.90 9.16 16.03
C GLN A 212 -6.14 10.62 15.69
N PHE A 213 -7.40 11.04 15.72
CA PHE A 213 -7.79 12.43 15.62
C PHE A 213 -8.68 12.85 16.81
N ASN A 214 -8.47 14.06 17.31
CA ASN A 214 -9.30 14.72 18.34
C ASN A 214 -9.67 13.82 19.54
N CYS A 215 -8.69 13.08 20.06
CA CYS A 215 -8.89 12.15 21.17
C CYS A 215 -8.92 12.90 22.52
N ARG A 216 -10.09 13.42 22.90
CA ARG A 216 -10.49 13.29 24.31
C ARG A 216 -11.04 11.88 24.46
N THR A 217 -10.45 11.07 25.34
CA THR A 217 -10.77 9.64 25.52
C THR A 217 -12.25 9.33 25.83
N SER A 218 -13.09 10.34 26.05
CA SER A 218 -14.54 10.25 26.27
C SER A 218 -15.40 10.38 25.00
N ASP A 219 -14.87 10.86 23.87
CA ASP A 219 -15.71 11.44 22.80
C ASP A 219 -15.73 10.63 21.49
N CYS A 220 -14.94 9.54 21.35
CA CYS A 220 -15.09 8.63 20.21
C CYS A 220 -16.29 7.72 20.45
N ASN A 221 -17.44 8.06 19.84
CA ASN A 221 -18.66 7.28 19.96
C ASN A 221 -18.69 6.18 18.88
N GLU A 222 -18.41 4.94 19.27
CA GLU A 222 -18.55 3.76 18.38
C GLU A 222 -19.99 3.55 17.87
N ASN A 223 -20.98 4.23 18.45
CA ASN A 223 -22.37 4.23 17.96
C ASN A 223 -22.64 5.33 16.93
N ALA A 224 -21.67 6.19 16.61
CA ALA A 224 -21.85 7.19 15.56
C ALA A 224 -21.94 6.51 14.19
N THR A 225 -22.83 7.00 13.34
CA THR A 225 -22.97 6.57 11.95
C THR A 225 -22.66 7.71 11.00
N TRP A 226 -21.94 7.41 9.92
CA TRP A 226 -21.75 8.31 8.79
C TRP A 226 -22.72 7.95 7.68
N ARG A 227 -23.38 8.94 7.10
CA ARG A 227 -24.32 8.77 6.00
C ARG A 227 -23.66 9.20 4.70
N ASP A 228 -23.60 8.30 3.72
CA ASP A 228 -23.09 8.63 2.38
C ASP A 228 -24.06 9.54 1.61
N GLU A 229 -23.62 10.04 0.46
CA GLU A 229 -24.45 10.85 -0.46
C GLU A 229 -25.70 10.09 -0.97
N CYS A 230 -25.69 8.77 -0.87
CA CYS A 230 -26.79 7.88 -1.26
C CYS A 230 -27.76 7.60 -0.09
N GLY A 231 -27.50 8.12 1.11
CA GLY A 231 -28.32 7.94 2.30
C GLY A 231 -28.05 6.64 3.08
N THR A 232 -27.01 5.88 2.74
CA THR A 232 -26.58 4.67 3.45
C THR A 232 -25.79 5.03 4.70
N GLU A 233 -26.15 4.45 5.84
CA GLU A 233 -25.47 4.67 7.11
C GLU A 233 -24.40 3.61 7.39
N TYR A 234 -23.21 4.05 7.79
CA TYR A 234 -22.05 3.21 8.10
C TYR A 234 -21.54 3.49 9.51
N PRO A 235 -21.23 2.45 10.32
CA PRO A 235 -20.72 2.65 11.67
C PRO A 235 -19.31 3.26 11.64
N VAL A 236 -19.06 4.20 12.56
CA VAL A 236 -17.73 4.78 12.81
C VAL A 236 -16.93 3.79 13.67
N GLN A 237 -15.87 3.21 13.13
CA GLN A 237 -14.98 2.32 13.86
C GLN A 237 -13.90 3.10 14.63
N CYS A 238 -14.07 3.32 15.93
CA CYS A 238 -12.98 3.88 16.74
C CYS A 238 -11.81 2.90 16.74
N VAL A 239 -10.72 3.17 16.01
CA VAL A 239 -9.51 2.38 16.09
C VAL A 239 -8.51 3.11 16.98
N PRO A 240 -8.46 2.84 18.29
CA PRO A 240 -7.35 3.31 19.09
C PRO A 240 -6.08 2.68 18.53
N LEU A 241 -5.06 3.48 18.19
CA LEU A 241 -3.68 3.00 18.05
C LEU A 241 -3.30 2.19 19.31
N ARG A 242 -3.45 0.87 19.28
CA ARG A 242 -3.06 -0.02 20.37
C ARG A 242 -1.56 -0.30 20.25
N SER A 243 -0.87 -0.12 21.38
CA SER A 243 0.59 -0.16 21.55
C SER A 243 1.25 -1.32 20.79
N PRO A 244 2.14 -0.98 19.84
CA PRO A 244 3.55 -0.86 20.19
C PRO A 244 4.16 0.49 19.82
N PHE A 245 3.43 1.34 19.10
CA PHE A 245 4.04 2.52 18.47
C PHE A 245 4.06 3.79 19.32
N LEU A 246 3.46 3.82 20.52
CA LEU A 246 3.66 4.77 21.66
C LEU A 246 2.50 4.55 22.67
N GLY A 247 2.74 4.05 23.89
CA GLY A 247 1.69 3.82 24.92
C GLY A 247 1.37 5.08 25.79
N PRO A 248 0.45 5.02 26.79
CA PRO A 248 -0.39 3.91 27.24
C PRO A 248 -1.91 4.22 27.33
N CYS A 249 -2.75 3.20 27.17
CA CYS A 249 -4.00 3.03 27.93
C CYS A 249 -4.26 1.52 28.13
N LYS A 250 -4.17 1.05 29.37
CA LYS A 250 -4.72 -0.25 29.83
C LYS A 250 -5.86 0.11 30.80
N GLN A 251 -6.99 -0.59 30.85
CA GLN A 251 -7.14 -1.95 31.39
C GLN A 251 -8.33 -2.63 30.70
N ASN A 252 -8.22 -3.96 30.48
CA ASN A 252 -9.16 -4.87 29.79
C ASN A 252 -8.76 -5.18 28.34
N ALA A 253 -7.59 -5.83 28.20
CA ALA A 253 -7.17 -6.46 26.97
C ALA A 253 -8.03 -7.71 26.68
N HIS A 254 -8.70 -7.72 25.53
CA HIS A 254 -9.09 -8.96 24.85
C HIS A 254 -7.83 -9.58 24.18
N PRO A 255 -7.75 -10.91 24.01
CA PRO A 255 -6.48 -11.64 23.87
C PRO A 255 -5.74 -11.52 22.52
N ILE A 256 -6.01 -10.51 21.68
CA ILE A 256 -5.44 -10.43 20.32
C ILE A 256 -4.52 -9.23 20.06
N ASP A 257 -4.28 -8.36 21.04
CA ASP A 257 -3.52 -7.12 20.83
C ASP A 257 -2.20 -7.07 21.59
N GLU A 258 -1.18 -7.74 21.04
CA GLU A 258 0.22 -7.56 21.43
C GLU A 258 1.14 -7.73 20.21
N PHE A 259 1.89 -6.69 19.82
CA PHE A 259 3.17 -6.87 19.09
C PHE A 259 4.28 -7.26 20.09
N ILE A 260 3.96 -8.13 21.05
CA ILE A 260 4.98 -8.79 21.84
C ILE A 260 5.49 -9.93 20.99
N CYS A 261 6.77 -9.90 20.66
CA CYS A 261 7.45 -11.08 20.14
C CYS A 261 7.44 -12.13 21.29
N PRO A 262 6.59 -13.19 21.29
CA PRO A 262 6.34 -14.00 22.49
C PRO A 262 7.52 -14.92 22.86
N SER A 263 8.72 -14.67 22.36
CA SER A 263 9.84 -15.60 22.46
C SER A 263 11.23 -14.99 22.23
N GLY A 264 11.41 -13.67 22.28
CA GLY A 264 12.73 -13.05 22.06
C GLY A 264 13.31 -13.23 20.64
N LYS A 265 12.46 -13.41 19.62
CA LYS A 265 12.89 -13.49 18.21
C LYS A 265 13.24 -12.10 17.67
N GLN A 266 14.33 -12.02 16.90
CA GLN A 266 14.66 -10.82 16.14
C GLN A 266 13.61 -10.59 15.05
N ILE A 267 13.23 -9.32 14.87
CA ILE A 267 12.27 -8.86 13.88
C ILE A 267 12.98 -7.85 12.98
N ARG A 268 12.73 -7.93 11.68
CA ARG A 268 13.15 -6.92 10.70
C ARG A 268 11.96 -6.01 10.40
N LEU A 269 12.13 -4.71 10.63
CA LEU A 269 11.18 -3.70 10.16
C LEU A 269 11.46 -3.44 8.68
N ARG A 270 10.41 -3.44 7.88
CA ARG A 270 10.42 -3.22 6.44
C ARG A 270 9.66 -1.95 6.12
#